data_AF-A0A1Y2M2P5-F1
#
_entry.id   AF-A0A1Y2M2P5-F1
#
_cell.length_a   1.000
_cell.length_b   1.000
_cell.length_c   1.000
_cell.angle_alpha   90.00
_cell.angle_beta   90.00
_cell.angle_gamma   90.00
#
_symmetry.space_group_name_H-M   'P 1'
#
loop_
_entity.id
_entity.type
_entity.pdbx_description
1 polymer ?
#
loop_
_entity_poly.entity_id
_entity_poly.type
_entity_poly.pdbx_seq_one_letter_code
_entity_poly.pdbx_strand_id
1 'polypeptide(L)'
;MHFFTATAILAAVYGSADATFMDTDILAANGLAKLGLHVALHGYPNTEKCTLENVAVRREWSLLTKTEKLDYINAVKCIAKKPAKTPAAIAAGLKSRYDDFVATHILKAQNIHGTGNFLA
;
A
#
# COMPACT_ATOMS: atom_id res chain seq x y z
N MET A 1 26.89 -47.84 -20.13
CA MET A 1 25.53 -47.35 -19.82
C MET A 1 25.68 -46.14 -18.93
N HIS A 2 25.39 -44.95 -19.46
CA HIS A 2 25.59 -43.67 -18.79
C HIS A 2 24.41 -43.42 -17.84
N PHE A 3 24.66 -43.42 -16.53
CA PHE A 3 23.69 -42.96 -15.54
C PHE A 3 24.00 -41.50 -15.22
N PHE A 4 23.16 -40.59 -15.71
CA PHE A 4 23.18 -39.17 -15.38
C PHE A 4 22.75 -39.00 -13.91
N THR A 5 23.66 -38.51 -13.07
CA THR A 5 23.32 -38.01 -11.74
C THR A 5 22.62 -36.66 -11.89
N ALA A 6 21.33 -36.59 -11.52
CA ALA A 6 20.58 -35.34 -11.48
C ALA A 6 21.07 -34.48 -10.30
N THR A 7 21.83 -33.44 -10.59
CA THR A 7 22.15 -32.37 -9.64
C THR A 7 20.91 -31.49 -9.46
N ALA A 8 20.30 -31.57 -8.27
CA ALA A 8 19.28 -30.61 -7.85
C ALA A 8 19.95 -29.25 -7.64
N ILE A 9 19.69 -28.30 -8.53
CA ILE A 9 20.12 -26.91 -8.36
C ILE A 9 19.21 -26.29 -7.30
N LEU A 10 19.76 -26.13 -6.10
CA LEU A 10 19.19 -25.30 -5.04
C LEU A 10 19.33 -23.84 -5.50
N ALA A 11 18.27 -23.28 -6.09
CA ALA A 11 18.21 -21.84 -6.34
C ALA A 11 17.92 -21.14 -4.99
N ALA A 12 18.97 -20.98 -4.19
CA ALA A 12 18.94 -20.17 -2.98
C ALA A 12 18.78 -18.69 -3.39
N VAL A 13 17.62 -18.14 -3.04
CA VAL A 13 17.34 -16.76 -2.65
C VAL A 13 18.45 -15.76 -3.00
N TYR A 14 18.39 -15.16 -4.19
CA TYR A 14 19.02 -13.86 -4.44
C TYR A 14 18.15 -12.76 -3.82
N GLY A 15 18.08 -12.77 -2.48
CA GLY A 15 17.77 -11.57 -1.70
C GLY A 15 19.11 -11.05 -1.21
N SER A 16 19.45 -9.82 -1.56
CA SER A 16 20.69 -9.16 -1.14
C SER A 16 20.88 -9.33 0.37
N ALA A 17 21.98 -9.94 0.79
CA ALA A 17 22.32 -10.18 2.19
C ALA A 17 22.68 -8.89 2.98
N ASP A 18 22.45 -7.72 2.40
CA ASP A 18 22.82 -6.39 2.93
C ASP A 18 21.58 -5.50 3.16
N ALA A 19 20.43 -6.08 3.53
CA ALA A 19 19.34 -5.26 4.06
C ALA A 19 19.76 -4.76 5.45
N THR A 20 20.30 -3.54 5.52
CA THR A 20 20.58 -2.88 6.79
C THR A 20 19.26 -2.63 7.51
N PHE A 21 19.01 -3.36 8.59
CA PHE A 21 17.85 -3.10 9.46
C PHE A 21 17.93 -1.67 9.97
N MET A 22 16.93 -0.87 9.63
CA MET A 22 16.79 0.50 10.11
C MET A 22 16.01 0.51 11.43
N ASP A 23 16.16 1.55 12.24
CA ASP A 23 15.37 1.71 13.48
C ASP A 23 13.86 1.65 13.22
N THR A 24 13.43 2.06 12.03
CA THR A 24 12.04 1.97 11.57
C THR A 24 11.55 0.53 11.45
N ASP A 25 12.42 -0.42 11.09
CA ASP A 25 12.06 -1.84 10.95
C ASP A 25 11.81 -2.47 12.33
N ILE A 26 12.59 -2.07 13.35
CA ILE A 26 12.38 -2.48 14.75
C ILE A 26 11.04 -1.93 15.25
N LEU A 27 10.73 -0.66 14.97
CA LEU A 27 9.45 -0.07 15.34
C LEU A 27 8.28 -0.76 14.64
N ALA A 28 8.43 -1.13 13.37
CA ALA A 28 7.42 -1.89 12.63
C ALA A 28 7.20 -3.29 13.25
N ALA A 29 8.26 -4.00 13.63
CA ALA A 29 8.17 -5.29 14.31
C ALA A 29 7.46 -5.19 15.67
N ASN A 30 7.79 -4.17 16.46
CA ASN A 30 7.09 -3.88 17.71
C ASN A 30 5.61 -3.54 17.48
N GLY A 31 5.31 -2.80 16.42
CA GLY A 31 3.94 -2.52 15.98
C GLY A 31 3.16 -3.79 15.64
N LEU A 32 3.78 -4.72 14.91
CA LEU A 32 3.18 -6.00 14.56
C LEU A 32 2.89 -6.86 15.79
N ALA A 33 3.82 -6.93 16.76
CA ALA A 33 3.62 -7.67 18.00
C ALA A 33 2.44 -7.08 18.82
N LYS A 34 2.37 -5.75 18.93
CA LYS A 34 1.26 -5.05 19.60
C LYS A 34 -0.07 -5.27 18.88
N LEU A 35 -0.07 -5.24 17.56
CA LEU A 35 -1.26 -5.51 16.75
C LEU A 35 -1.75 -6.96 16.96
N GLY A 36 -0.83 -7.92 16.99
CA GLY A 36 -1.16 -9.32 17.26
C GLY A 36 -1.84 -9.50 18.63
N LEU A 37 -1.31 -8.86 19.68
CA LEU A 37 -1.95 -8.86 21.00
C LEU A 37 -3.32 -8.19 20.98
N HIS A 38 -3.45 -7.05 20.28
CA HIS A 38 -4.73 -6.34 20.17
C HIS A 38 -5.80 -7.20 19.52
N VAL A 39 -5.47 -7.85 18.38
CA VAL A 39 -6.38 -8.76 17.66
C VAL A 39 -6.72 -9.99 18.50
N ALA A 40 -5.77 -10.55 19.26
CA ALA A 40 -6.05 -11.69 20.14
C ALA A 40 -7.05 -11.35 21.27
N LEU A 41 -7.00 -10.12 21.79
CA LEU A 41 -7.86 -9.67 22.88
C LEU A 41 -9.22 -9.13 22.41
N HIS A 42 -9.28 -8.49 21.23
CA HIS A 42 -10.47 -7.75 20.78
C HIS A 42 -11.08 -8.27 19.47
N GLY A 43 -10.43 -9.23 18.81
CA GLY A 43 -10.79 -9.67 17.47
C GLY A 43 -10.47 -8.64 16.39
N TYR A 44 -10.85 -8.93 15.14
CA TYR A 44 -10.78 -7.95 14.06
C TYR A 44 -12.00 -7.02 14.10
N PRO A 45 -11.84 -5.71 13.79
CA PRO A 45 -12.91 -4.73 13.93
C PRO A 45 -14.11 -4.92 12.98
N ASN A 46 -14.01 -5.79 11.95
CA ASN A 46 -15.10 -6.03 11.00
C ASN A 46 -14.98 -7.41 10.32
N THR A 47 -15.08 -8.49 11.10
CA THR A 47 -14.91 -9.87 10.62
C THR A 47 -15.95 -10.31 9.57
N GLU A 48 -17.10 -9.65 9.48
CA GLU A 48 -18.13 -10.00 8.50
C GLU A 48 -17.82 -9.45 7.09
N LYS A 49 -17.14 -8.30 7.00
CA LYS A 49 -16.84 -7.64 5.72
C LYS A 49 -15.36 -7.69 5.33
N CYS A 50 -14.46 -7.80 6.31
CA CYS A 50 -13.02 -7.90 6.14
C CYS A 50 -12.52 -9.20 6.76
N THR A 51 -12.13 -10.15 5.93
CA THR A 51 -11.67 -11.47 6.32
C THR A 51 -10.25 -11.72 5.80
N LEU A 52 -9.60 -12.79 6.27
CA LEU A 52 -8.25 -13.13 5.78
C LEU A 52 -8.24 -13.46 4.29
N GLU A 53 -9.37 -13.91 3.74
CA GLU A 53 -9.53 -14.25 2.33
C GLU A 53 -9.66 -13.01 1.43
N ASN A 54 -10.15 -11.88 1.95
CA ASN A 54 -10.44 -10.69 1.15
C ASN A 54 -9.60 -9.45 1.52
N VAL A 55 -8.80 -9.53 2.58
CA VAL A 55 -7.95 -8.41 3.02
C VAL A 55 -6.97 -8.02 1.91
N ALA A 56 -6.89 -6.73 1.61
CA ALA A 56 -5.93 -6.20 0.65
C ALA A 56 -4.54 -6.08 1.29
N VAL A 57 -3.51 -6.61 0.62
CA VAL A 57 -2.11 -6.50 1.04
C VAL A 57 -1.43 -5.35 0.29
N ARG A 58 -0.91 -4.36 1.03
CA ARG A 58 -0.07 -3.30 0.46
C ARG A 58 1.39 -3.78 0.43
N ARG A 59 2.06 -3.60 -0.71
CA ARG A 59 3.43 -4.06 -0.94
C ARG A 59 4.33 -2.87 -1.26
N GLU A 60 5.60 -2.99 -0.87
CA GLU A 60 6.63 -2.02 -1.23
C GLU A 60 6.83 -2.00 -2.77
N TRP A 61 7.10 -0.82 -3.32
CA TRP A 61 7.11 -0.57 -4.77
C TRP A 61 8.19 -1.37 -5.50
N SER A 62 9.40 -1.45 -4.97
CA SER A 62 10.51 -2.20 -5.57
C SER A 62 10.18 -3.69 -5.71
N LEU A 63 9.40 -4.25 -4.77
CA LEU A 63 8.93 -5.64 -4.79
C LEU A 63 7.88 -5.95 -5.87
N LEU A 64 7.29 -4.94 -6.51
CA LEU A 64 6.33 -5.15 -7.60
C LEU A 64 7.03 -5.53 -8.90
N THR A 65 6.46 -6.52 -9.60
CA THR A 65 6.84 -6.87 -10.97
C THR A 65 6.60 -5.70 -11.93
N LYS A 66 7.22 -5.75 -13.11
CA LYS A 66 7.01 -4.73 -14.15
C LYS A 66 5.53 -4.58 -14.53
N THR A 67 4.81 -5.69 -14.65
CA THR A 67 3.38 -5.69 -15.00
C THR A 67 2.55 -5.02 -13.91
N GLU A 68 2.73 -5.41 -12.64
CA GLU A 68 2.01 -4.79 -11.51
C GLU A 68 2.25 -3.27 -11.42
N LYS A 69 3.49 -2.82 -11.65
CA LYS A 69 3.82 -1.38 -11.71
C LYS A 69 3.08 -0.68 -12.83
N LEU A 70 3.05 -1.28 -14.03
CA LEU A 70 2.34 -0.72 -15.18
C LEU A 70 0.82 -0.70 -14.95
N ASP A 71 0.26 -1.71 -14.30
CA ASP A 71 -1.17 -1.77 -13.95
C ASP A 71 -1.54 -0.64 -12.98
N TYR A 72 -0.73 -0.42 -11.94
CA TYR A 72 -0.91 0.71 -11.03
C TYR A 72 -0.83 2.06 -11.76
N ILE A 73 0.19 2.26 -12.60
CA ILE A 73 0.35 3.49 -13.40
C ILE A 73 -0.85 3.70 -14.33
N ASN A 74 -1.36 2.64 -14.96
CA ASN A 74 -2.54 2.70 -15.81
C ASN A 74 -3.79 3.09 -15.02
N ALA A 75 -3.96 2.58 -13.79
CA ALA A 75 -5.05 2.99 -12.90
C ALA A 75 -4.96 4.48 -12.53
N VAL A 76 -3.77 4.99 -12.21
CA VAL A 76 -3.56 6.43 -11.93
C VAL A 76 -3.88 7.29 -13.16
N LYS A 77 -3.40 6.88 -14.35
CA LYS A 77 -3.75 7.56 -15.60
C LYS A 77 -5.25 7.51 -15.92
N CYS A 78 -5.94 6.43 -15.55
CA CYS A 78 -7.38 6.30 -15.72
C CYS A 78 -8.13 7.35 -14.89
N ILE A 79 -7.81 7.53 -13.61
CA ILE A 79 -8.45 8.56 -12.78
C ILE A 79 -8.07 9.98 -13.24
N ALA A 80 -6.87 10.20 -13.75
CA ALA A 80 -6.47 11.48 -14.33
C ALA A 80 -7.21 11.84 -15.64
N LYS A 81 -7.89 10.87 -16.28
CA LYS A 81 -8.70 11.09 -17.49
C LYS A 81 -10.20 11.19 -17.22
N LYS A 82 -10.69 10.63 -16.11
CA LYS A 82 -12.11 10.70 -15.76
C LYS A 82 -12.47 12.13 -15.36
N PRO A 83 -13.67 12.66 -15.71
CA PRO A 83 -14.09 14.01 -15.35
C PRO A 83 -14.18 14.18 -13.83
N ALA A 84 -13.85 15.37 -13.33
CA ALA A 84 -13.99 15.74 -11.93
C ALA A 84 -15.44 15.54 -11.41
N LYS A 85 -15.58 15.18 -10.14
CA LYS A 85 -16.89 15.04 -9.47
C LYS A 85 -17.22 16.23 -8.57
N THR A 86 -16.23 16.94 -8.07
CA THR A 86 -16.43 18.10 -7.21
C THR A 86 -17.13 19.21 -8.01
N PRO A 87 -18.22 19.80 -7.51
CA PRO A 87 -18.88 20.91 -8.18
C PRO A 87 -17.93 22.08 -8.46
N ALA A 88 -18.05 22.67 -9.65
CA ALA A 88 -17.22 23.82 -10.05
C ALA A 88 -17.37 25.03 -9.11
N ALA A 89 -18.50 25.15 -8.42
CA ALA A 89 -18.73 26.18 -7.40
C ALA A 89 -17.82 26.02 -6.16
N ILE A 90 -17.33 24.80 -5.88
CA ILE A 90 -16.37 24.54 -4.80
C ILE A 90 -14.94 24.77 -5.31
N ALA A 91 -14.64 24.30 -6.52
CA ALA A 91 -13.34 24.46 -7.16
C ALA A 91 -13.46 24.45 -8.69
N ALA A 92 -13.37 25.63 -9.31
CA ALA A 92 -13.58 25.80 -10.76
C ALA A 92 -12.44 25.24 -11.63
N GLY A 93 -11.25 25.05 -11.06
CA GLY A 93 -10.05 24.61 -11.78
C GLY A 93 -9.98 23.12 -12.09
N LEU A 94 -10.86 22.30 -11.53
CA LEU A 94 -10.76 20.85 -11.60
C LEU A 94 -11.12 20.33 -13.00
N LYS A 95 -10.25 19.47 -13.55
CA LYS A 95 -10.43 18.86 -14.87
C LYS A 95 -10.64 17.35 -14.77
N SER A 96 -10.04 16.72 -13.77
CA SER A 96 -10.00 15.28 -13.63
C SER A 96 -10.44 14.78 -12.26
N ARG A 97 -10.74 13.48 -12.15
CA ARG A 97 -10.94 12.81 -10.86
C ARG A 97 -9.68 12.85 -10.00
N TYR A 98 -8.50 12.95 -10.61
CA TYR A 98 -7.26 13.14 -9.86
C TYR A 98 -7.25 14.51 -9.16
N ASP A 99 -7.72 15.55 -9.84
CA ASP A 99 -7.80 16.90 -9.27
C ASP A 99 -8.76 16.97 -8.07
N ASP A 100 -9.82 16.14 -8.03
CA ASP A 100 -10.71 16.06 -6.86
C ASP A 100 -9.94 15.71 -5.56
N PHE A 101 -8.98 14.78 -5.65
CA PHE A 101 -8.15 14.39 -4.50
C PHE A 101 -7.21 15.51 -4.09
N VAL A 102 -6.56 16.15 -5.07
CA VAL A 102 -5.66 17.29 -4.84
C VAL A 102 -6.43 18.45 -4.19
N ALA A 103 -7.60 18.79 -4.71
CA ALA A 103 -8.42 19.88 -4.19
C ALA A 103 -8.89 19.60 -2.76
N THR A 104 -9.33 18.38 -2.47
CA THR A 104 -9.72 18.00 -1.11
C THR A 104 -8.53 18.15 -0.15
N HIS A 105 -7.34 17.72 -0.55
CA HIS A 105 -6.13 17.88 0.26
C HIS A 105 -5.79 19.36 0.49
N ILE A 106 -5.87 20.22 -0.53
CA ILE A 106 -5.66 21.67 -0.41
C ILE A 106 -6.67 22.28 0.56
N LEU A 107 -7.96 22.01 0.38
CA LEU A 107 -9.04 22.57 1.20
C LEU A 107 -8.99 22.09 2.66
N LYS A 108 -8.39 20.93 2.92
CA LYS A 108 -8.29 20.33 4.25
C LYS A 108 -6.93 20.49 4.91
N ALA A 109 -5.92 21.02 4.22
CA ALA A 109 -4.53 21.03 4.67
C ALA A 109 -4.35 21.51 6.12
N GLN A 110 -5.00 22.60 6.51
CA GLN A 110 -4.91 23.17 7.87
C GLN A 110 -5.60 22.35 8.97
N ASN A 111 -6.44 21.39 8.60
CA ASN A 111 -7.22 20.57 9.53
C ASN A 111 -6.80 19.10 9.50
N ILE A 112 -5.80 18.74 8.69
CA ILE A 112 -5.27 17.37 8.60
C ILE A 112 -3.79 17.29 8.92
N HIS A 113 -3.02 18.39 8.89
CA HIS A 113 -1.60 18.40 9.26
C HIS A 113 -1.41 18.99 10.66
N GLY A 114 -0.61 18.33 11.50
CA GLY A 114 -0.38 18.77 12.89
C GLY A 114 -1.59 18.64 13.80
N THR A 115 -2.60 17.86 13.39
CA THR A 115 -3.84 17.62 14.13
C THR A 115 -3.98 16.15 14.53
N GLY A 116 -4.86 15.85 15.49
CA GLY A 116 -5.07 14.48 15.98
C GLY A 116 -5.59 13.49 14.93
N ASN A 117 -6.17 13.99 13.84
CA ASN A 117 -6.71 13.20 12.73
C ASN A 117 -5.73 13.04 11.55
N PHE A 118 -4.44 13.35 11.72
CA PHE A 118 -3.45 13.25 10.64
C PHE A 118 -3.22 11.82 10.13
N LEU A 119 -3.11 10.83 11.04
CA LEU A 119 -2.76 9.44 10.73
C LEU A 119 -3.96 8.48 10.62
N ALA A 120 -5.16 8.98 10.92
CA ALA A 120 -6.37 8.16 11.09
C ALA A 120 -6.85 7.49 9.79
#